data_AF-A0A1X1W7N7-F1
#
_entry.id   AF-A0A1X1W7N7-F1
#
_cell.length_a   1.000
_cell.length_b   1.000
_cell.length_c   1.000
_cell.angle_alpha   90.00
_cell.angle_beta   90.00
_cell.angle_gamma   90.00
#
_symmetry.space_group_name_H-M   'P 1'
#
loop_
_entity.id
_entity.type
_entity.pdbx_description
1 polymer ?
#
loop_
_entity_poly.entity_id
_entity_poly.type
_entity_poly.pdbx_seq_one_letter_code
_entity_poly.pdbx_strand_id
1 'polypeptide(L)'
;MGAAITDLTTFIRQRRADVTKDAAPEAALVEFGAARMHFETTDGRRLSGCREWRGSVRMSALGHRGAPDVEAAVVQFLILRAGYENPAKVLPQFGDRAAAFVELFDDQWLDPALDESEDFAAGMPLSTVLIVLGATVDSGLPPESRLRAWAVAETVHTMLPTTAGLVLMPALPSATAPRHKLVSTDQIDPDWVRIGCASVPGHARFYGRATAFVYLEEARDALAGVRDEPIRISLPD
;
A
#
# COMPACT_ATOMS: atom_id res chain seq x y z
N MET A 1 -24.80 -0.91 10.71
CA MET A 1 -24.91 -2.12 9.86
C MET A 1 -23.97 -1.89 8.69
N GLY A 2 -22.75 -2.43 8.75
CA GLY A 2 -21.75 -2.20 7.70
C GLY A 2 -22.22 -2.86 6.40
N ALA A 3 -22.18 -2.13 5.28
CA ALA A 3 -22.41 -2.74 3.98
C ALA A 3 -21.42 -3.89 3.80
N ALA A 4 -21.89 -5.05 3.32
CA ALA A 4 -21.01 -6.16 3.00
C ALA A 4 -19.98 -5.68 1.96
N ILE A 5 -18.71 -6.00 2.17
CA ILE A 5 -17.64 -5.72 1.21
C ILE A 5 -17.24 -7.05 0.60
N THR A 6 -17.00 -7.07 -0.69
CA THR A 6 -16.61 -8.28 -1.43
C THR A 6 -15.41 -7.97 -2.29
N ASP A 7 -14.49 -8.93 -2.44
CA ASP A 7 -13.39 -8.83 -3.39
C ASP A 7 -13.90 -8.79 -4.83
N LEU A 8 -13.20 -8.06 -5.70
CA LEU A 8 -13.63 -7.82 -7.08
C LEU A 8 -13.80 -9.12 -7.86
N THR A 9 -12.87 -10.05 -7.71
CA THR A 9 -12.97 -11.37 -8.35
C THR A 9 -14.23 -12.14 -7.91
N THR A 10 -14.56 -12.15 -6.61
CA THR A 10 -15.80 -12.79 -6.12
C THR A 10 -17.04 -12.07 -6.60
N PHE A 11 -17.05 -10.73 -6.62
CA PHE A 11 -18.17 -9.95 -7.13
C PHE A 11 -18.46 -10.27 -8.59
N ILE A 12 -17.43 -10.31 -9.44
CA ILE A 12 -17.55 -10.70 -10.86
C ILE A 12 -18.14 -12.10 -11.00
N ARG A 13 -17.62 -13.07 -10.23
CA ARG A 13 -18.09 -14.46 -10.26
C ARG A 13 -19.57 -14.59 -9.87
N GLN A 14 -20.00 -13.87 -8.84
CA GLN A 14 -21.40 -13.87 -8.41
C GLN A 14 -22.31 -13.26 -9.49
N ARG A 15 -21.90 -12.13 -10.06
CA ARG A 15 -22.67 -11.47 -11.13
C ARG A 15 -22.81 -12.32 -12.38
N ARG A 16 -21.77 -13.06 -12.76
CA ARG A 16 -21.85 -14.02 -13.85
C ARG A 16 -22.98 -15.03 -13.63
N ALA A 17 -23.06 -15.61 -12.44
CA ALA A 17 -24.08 -16.62 -12.11
C ALA A 17 -25.52 -16.06 -12.16
N ASP A 18 -25.70 -14.76 -11.96
CA ASP A 18 -27.01 -14.08 -12.06
C ASP A 18 -27.36 -13.74 -13.51
N VAL A 19 -26.41 -13.24 -14.31
CA VAL A 19 -26.65 -12.89 -15.73
C VAL A 19 -27.02 -14.13 -16.56
N THR A 20 -26.42 -15.30 -16.30
CA THR A 20 -26.76 -16.55 -17.01
C THR A 20 -28.22 -16.99 -16.82
N LYS A 21 -28.93 -16.45 -15.81
CA LYS A 21 -30.34 -16.78 -15.56
C LYS A 21 -31.34 -15.91 -16.32
N ASP A 22 -30.97 -14.71 -16.78
CA ASP A 22 -31.92 -13.69 -17.26
C ASP A 22 -31.54 -12.98 -18.60
N ALA A 23 -30.53 -13.44 -19.35
CA ALA A 23 -29.82 -12.56 -20.31
C ALA A 23 -30.63 -11.90 -21.46
N ALA A 24 -30.69 -10.56 -21.40
CA ALA A 24 -30.50 -9.65 -22.54
C ALA A 24 -29.01 -9.25 -22.64
N PRO A 25 -28.47 -8.97 -23.85
CA PRO A 25 -27.02 -8.91 -24.15
C PRO A 25 -26.27 -7.64 -23.66
N GLU A 26 -26.94 -6.62 -23.12
CA GLU A 26 -26.26 -5.41 -22.58
C GLU A 26 -25.67 -5.62 -21.16
N ALA A 27 -25.93 -6.76 -20.51
CA ALA A 27 -25.50 -7.05 -19.15
C ALA A 27 -24.05 -7.54 -18.99
N ALA A 28 -23.25 -7.57 -20.07
CA ALA A 28 -21.92 -8.19 -20.11
C ALA A 28 -20.77 -7.29 -19.62
N LEU A 29 -21.04 -6.06 -19.19
CA LEU A 29 -20.01 -5.11 -18.74
C LEU A 29 -20.38 -4.51 -17.39
N VAL A 30 -19.46 -4.58 -16.43
CA VAL A 30 -19.58 -3.85 -15.16
C VAL A 30 -18.61 -2.68 -15.18
N GLU A 31 -19.16 -1.47 -15.00
CA GLU A 31 -18.38 -0.25 -14.82
C GLU A 31 -18.33 0.11 -13.33
N PHE A 32 -17.18 0.56 -12.87
CA PHE A 32 -16.96 0.99 -11.49
C PHE A 32 -16.76 2.50 -11.39
N GLY A 33 -17.28 3.08 -10.31
CA GLY A 33 -17.06 4.49 -9.99
C GLY A 33 -15.68 4.73 -9.37
N ALA A 34 -15.44 5.99 -9.00
CA ALA A 34 -14.15 6.44 -8.46
C ALA A 34 -13.66 5.61 -7.26
N ALA A 35 -12.36 5.34 -7.24
CA ALA A 35 -11.69 4.65 -6.17
C ALA A 35 -11.68 5.50 -4.88
N ARG A 36 -11.88 4.86 -3.73
CA ARG A 36 -11.90 5.51 -2.41
C ARG A 36 -11.06 4.72 -1.41
N MET A 37 -10.17 5.41 -0.70
CA MET A 37 -9.42 4.81 0.39
C MET A 37 -10.30 4.67 1.64
N HIS A 38 -10.18 3.52 2.31
CA HIS A 38 -10.75 3.29 3.62
C HIS A 38 -9.69 2.66 4.52
N PHE A 39 -9.41 3.32 5.64
CA PHE A 39 -8.41 2.88 6.62
C PHE A 39 -9.07 2.31 7.85
N GLU A 40 -8.60 1.15 8.26
CA GLU A 40 -9.00 0.52 9.50
C GLU A 40 -7.77 0.01 10.26
N THR A 41 -7.84 0.05 11.58
CA THR A 41 -6.84 -0.61 12.43
C THR A 41 -7.16 -2.10 12.49
N THR A 42 -6.19 -2.95 12.18
CA THR A 42 -6.33 -4.40 12.34
C THR A 42 -5.89 -4.86 13.74
N ASP A 43 -5.37 -3.92 14.53
CA ASP A 43 -4.71 -4.23 15.78
C ASP A 43 -5.69 -4.49 16.93
N GLY A 44 -5.60 -5.69 17.50
CA GLY A 44 -6.17 -6.04 18.82
C GLY A 44 -5.19 -5.85 19.97
N ARG A 45 -3.93 -5.49 19.69
CA ARG A 45 -2.84 -5.35 20.67
C ARG A 45 -2.74 -3.91 21.16
N ARG A 46 -2.29 -3.74 22.40
CA ARG A 46 -2.14 -2.43 23.08
C ARG A 46 -0.69 -1.95 23.06
N LEU A 47 -0.08 -1.87 21.88
CA LEU A 47 1.20 -1.17 21.74
C LEU A 47 0.92 0.31 21.51
N SER A 48 1.62 1.16 22.23
CA SER A 48 1.30 2.59 22.28
C SER A 48 1.92 3.33 21.11
N GLY A 49 3.11 2.93 20.68
CA GLY A 49 3.92 3.56 19.64
C GLY A 49 4.01 2.75 18.34
N CYS A 50 3.44 1.55 18.25
CA CYS A 50 3.33 0.79 17.00
C CYS A 50 1.90 0.29 16.80
N ARG A 51 1.34 0.53 15.62
CA ARG A 51 -0.01 0.07 15.26
C ARG A 51 -0.06 -0.47 13.85
N GLU A 52 -0.76 -1.60 13.68
CA GLU A 52 -1.05 -2.17 12.36
C GLU A 52 -2.34 -1.59 11.76
N TRP A 53 -2.25 -1.27 10.48
CA TRP A 53 -3.32 -0.68 9.70
C TRP A 53 -3.50 -1.41 8.38
N ARG A 54 -4.75 -1.36 7.90
CA ARG A 54 -5.16 -1.78 6.57
C ARG A 54 -5.81 -0.61 5.85
N GLY A 55 -5.21 -0.21 4.73
CA GLY A 55 -5.85 0.63 3.73
C GLY A 55 -6.52 -0.25 2.68
N SER A 56 -7.80 -0.06 2.43
CA SER A 56 -8.55 -0.75 1.38
C SER A 56 -9.03 0.25 0.34
N VAL A 57 -8.84 -0.08 -0.94
CA VAL A 57 -9.42 0.67 -2.06
C VAL A 57 -10.79 0.09 -2.36
N ARG A 58 -11.82 0.90 -2.20
CA ARG A 58 -13.21 0.54 -2.43
C ARG A 58 -13.78 1.24 -3.65
N MET A 59 -14.53 0.50 -4.46
CA MET A 59 -15.21 0.99 -5.65
C MET A 59 -16.66 0.53 -5.67
N SER A 60 -17.55 1.36 -6.20
CA SER A 60 -18.97 1.04 -6.31
C SER A 60 -19.31 0.70 -7.76
N ALA A 61 -20.05 -0.39 -7.98
CA ALA A 61 -20.51 -0.76 -9.32
C ALA A 61 -21.59 0.24 -9.81
N LEU A 62 -21.31 0.95 -10.92
CA LEU A 62 -22.23 1.91 -11.53
C LEU A 62 -23.39 1.17 -12.20
N GLY A 63 -24.58 1.76 -12.18
CA GLY A 63 -25.81 1.15 -12.72
C GLY A 63 -26.40 0.03 -11.85
N HIS A 64 -25.72 -0.42 -10.80
CA HIS A 64 -26.13 -1.54 -9.96
C HIS A 64 -26.54 -1.08 -8.55
N ARG A 65 -27.71 -0.44 -8.43
CA ARG A 65 -28.21 0.06 -7.13
C ARG A 65 -28.33 -1.07 -6.10
N GLY A 66 -27.78 -0.84 -4.91
CA GLY A 66 -27.80 -1.80 -3.79
C GLY A 66 -26.69 -2.87 -3.85
N ALA A 67 -25.81 -2.83 -4.85
CA ALA A 67 -24.62 -3.67 -4.87
C ALA A 67 -23.66 -3.29 -3.73
N PRO A 68 -22.95 -4.27 -3.13
CA PRO A 68 -21.89 -4.01 -2.16
C PRO A 68 -20.76 -3.21 -2.80
N ASP A 69 -20.05 -2.43 -1.99
CA ASP A 69 -18.76 -1.86 -2.39
C ASP A 69 -17.74 -3.00 -2.56
N VAL A 70 -16.90 -2.85 -3.57
CA VAL A 70 -15.93 -3.86 -3.97
C VAL A 70 -14.52 -3.43 -3.56
N GLU A 71 -13.77 -4.35 -2.95
CA GLU A 71 -12.37 -4.14 -2.62
C GLU A 71 -11.48 -4.47 -3.83
N ALA A 72 -10.75 -3.47 -4.31
CA ALA A 72 -9.94 -3.54 -5.53
C ALA A 72 -8.43 -3.64 -5.24
N ALA A 73 -7.99 -3.10 -4.11
CA ALA A 73 -6.62 -3.16 -3.64
C ALA A 73 -6.56 -3.02 -2.13
N VAL A 74 -5.46 -3.53 -1.55
CA VAL A 74 -5.20 -3.52 -0.11
C VAL A 74 -3.75 -3.12 0.13
N VAL A 75 -3.53 -2.24 1.11
CA VAL A 75 -2.22 -1.86 1.62
C VAL A 75 -2.18 -2.23 3.11
N GLN A 76 -1.26 -3.11 3.48
CA GLN A 76 -0.99 -3.49 4.86
C GLN A 76 0.28 -2.78 5.32
N PHE A 77 0.20 -2.06 6.44
CA PHE A 77 1.31 -1.25 6.92
C PHE A 77 1.30 -1.09 8.44
N LEU A 78 2.47 -0.75 8.99
CA LEU A 78 2.66 -0.38 10.37
C LEU A 78 2.94 1.13 10.46
N ILE A 79 2.41 1.78 11.49
CA ILE A 79 2.88 3.08 11.92
C ILE A 79 3.66 2.89 13.21
N LEU A 80 4.93 3.26 13.17
CA LEU A 80 5.86 3.22 14.29
C LEU A 80 6.24 4.66 14.67
N ARG A 81 6.23 4.99 15.96
CA ARG A 81 6.75 6.25 16.49
C ARG A 81 8.17 6.05 16.99
N ALA A 82 9.12 6.79 16.40
CA ALA A 82 10.50 6.80 16.85
C ALA A 82 10.58 7.33 18.30
N GLY A 83 11.48 6.76 19.10
CA GLY A 83 11.70 7.14 20.50
C GLY A 83 10.75 6.51 21.52
N TYR A 84 9.77 5.70 21.11
CA TYR A 84 8.78 5.10 22.03
C TYR A 84 9.14 3.67 22.45
N GLU A 85 9.04 2.72 21.52
CA GLU A 85 9.32 1.31 21.77
C GLU A 85 10.48 0.87 20.87
N ASN A 86 11.33 -0.03 21.37
CA ASN A 86 12.46 -0.55 20.60
C ASN A 86 11.97 -1.43 19.43
N PRO A 87 12.24 -1.08 18.15
CA PRO A 87 11.77 -1.82 16.99
C PRO A 87 12.26 -3.27 16.94
N ALA A 88 13.44 -3.58 17.49
CA ALA A 88 13.94 -4.96 17.59
C ALA A 88 13.07 -5.85 18.49
N LYS A 89 12.32 -5.26 19.43
CA LYS A 89 11.35 -5.99 20.27
C LYS A 89 9.94 -6.00 19.69
N VAL A 90 9.57 -4.96 18.94
CA VAL A 90 8.19 -4.74 18.48
C VAL A 90 7.94 -5.31 17.09
N LEU A 91 8.79 -5.03 16.11
CA LEU A 91 8.58 -5.42 14.72
C LEU A 91 8.47 -6.95 14.54
N PRO A 92 9.26 -7.80 15.22
CA PRO A 92 9.09 -9.25 15.12
C PRO A 92 7.72 -9.78 15.57
N GLN A 93 6.98 -9.01 16.39
CA GLN A 93 5.65 -9.40 16.85
C GLN A 93 4.58 -9.32 15.75
N PHE A 94 4.88 -8.62 14.65
CA PHE A 94 4.05 -8.48 13.45
C PHE A 94 4.53 -9.40 12.30
N GLY A 95 5.44 -10.33 12.59
CA GLY A 95 5.91 -11.37 11.66
C GLY A 95 7.23 -11.04 10.95
N ASP A 96 7.72 -12.02 10.18
CA ASP A 96 9.07 -11.99 9.58
C ASP A 96 9.29 -10.80 8.63
N ARG A 97 8.23 -10.36 7.94
CA ARG A 97 8.29 -9.20 7.05
C ARG A 97 8.59 -7.92 7.80
N ALA A 98 7.91 -7.69 8.92
CA ALA A 98 8.17 -6.55 9.79
C ALA A 98 9.56 -6.67 10.45
N ALA A 99 9.92 -7.88 10.90
CA ALA A 99 11.22 -8.15 11.51
C ALA A 99 12.41 -7.79 10.61
N ALA A 100 12.27 -7.88 9.29
CA ALA A 100 13.33 -7.54 8.35
C ALA A 100 13.81 -6.07 8.48
N PHE A 101 12.90 -5.15 8.84
CA PHE A 101 13.18 -3.72 8.95
C PHE A 101 13.93 -3.34 10.22
N VAL A 102 14.11 -4.25 11.18
CA VAL A 102 14.81 -3.98 12.45
C VAL A 102 16.21 -3.41 12.22
N GLU A 103 16.91 -3.82 11.16
CA GLU A 103 18.27 -3.35 10.90
C GLU A 103 18.39 -1.86 10.55
N LEU A 104 17.28 -1.20 10.24
CA LEU A 104 17.26 0.22 9.90
C LEU A 104 17.20 1.12 11.14
N PHE A 105 17.12 0.51 12.32
CA PHE A 105 16.94 1.20 13.59
C PHE A 105 18.12 0.91 14.51
N ASP A 106 18.54 1.95 15.23
CA ASP A 106 19.43 1.85 16.38
C ASP A 106 18.64 2.12 17.66
N ASP A 107 18.50 1.08 18.48
CA ASP A 107 17.63 1.02 19.65
C ASP A 107 16.17 1.40 19.43
N GLN A 108 15.81 2.67 19.60
CA GLN A 108 14.44 3.20 19.49
C GLN A 108 14.33 4.27 18.41
N TRP A 109 15.45 4.58 17.75
CA TRP A 109 15.59 5.61 16.74
C TRP A 109 15.97 4.97 15.42
N LEU A 110 15.87 5.72 14.34
CA LEU A 110 16.44 5.30 13.06
C LEU A 110 17.98 5.25 13.21
N ASP A 111 18.65 4.40 12.44
CA ASP A 111 20.12 4.41 12.38
C ASP A 111 20.61 5.84 12.11
N PRO A 112 21.57 6.37 12.89
CA PRO A 112 22.07 7.74 12.72
C PRO A 112 22.55 8.05 11.30
N ALA A 113 23.15 7.08 10.61
CA ALA A 113 23.60 7.25 9.23
C ALA A 113 22.44 7.50 8.25
N LEU A 114 21.24 7.03 8.59
CA LEU A 114 20.01 7.28 7.83
C LEU A 114 19.31 8.57 8.28
N ASP A 115 19.21 8.82 9.59
CA ASP A 115 18.51 10.01 10.15
C ASP A 115 19.26 11.31 9.82
N GLU A 116 20.59 11.27 9.78
CA GLU A 116 21.44 12.43 9.44
C GLU A 116 21.68 12.58 7.93
N SER A 117 21.18 11.66 7.10
CA SER A 117 21.39 11.70 5.66
C SER A 117 20.61 12.85 5.01
N GLU A 118 21.33 13.84 4.47
CA GLU A 118 20.72 14.95 3.71
C GLU A 118 19.94 14.46 2.48
N ASP A 119 20.37 13.37 1.84
CA ASP A 119 19.75 12.83 0.63
C ASP A 119 18.54 11.92 0.91
N PHE A 120 18.31 11.52 2.18
CA PHE A 120 17.28 10.55 2.56
C PHE A 120 16.29 11.05 3.60
N ALA A 121 16.78 11.74 4.64
CA ALA A 121 16.01 12.29 5.76
C ALA A 121 15.98 13.84 5.79
N ALA A 122 16.61 14.49 4.80
CA ALA A 122 16.73 15.96 4.72
C ALA A 122 17.39 16.59 5.97
N GLY A 123 18.17 15.81 6.73
CA GLY A 123 18.79 16.26 7.98
C GLY A 123 17.79 16.69 9.08
N MET A 124 16.52 16.23 8.98
CA MET A 124 15.46 16.57 9.93
C MET A 124 15.10 15.34 10.78
N PRO A 125 14.88 15.50 12.09
CA PRO A 125 14.57 14.36 12.96
C PRO A 125 13.24 13.72 12.57
N LEU A 126 13.27 12.42 12.29
CA LEU A 126 12.10 11.64 11.92
C LEU A 126 11.38 11.14 13.19
N SER A 127 10.07 11.38 13.26
CA SER A 127 9.26 11.02 14.44
C SER A 127 8.31 9.85 14.17
N THR A 128 7.93 9.64 12.92
CA THR A 128 6.93 8.65 12.52
C THR A 128 7.42 7.89 11.30
N VAL A 129 7.46 6.57 11.40
CA VAL A 129 7.86 5.67 10.32
C VAL A 129 6.66 4.82 9.91
N LEU A 130 6.31 4.87 8.63
CA LEU A 130 5.30 4.02 8.00
C LEU A 130 6.01 2.89 7.26
N ILE A 131 5.83 1.66 7.72
CA ILE A 131 6.43 0.46 7.13
C ILE A 131 5.35 -0.25 6.31
N VAL A 132 5.49 -0.29 4.99
CA VAL A 132 4.57 -1.05 4.13
C VAL A 132 4.99 -2.51 4.12
N LEU A 133 4.13 -3.37 4.64
CA LEU A 133 4.34 -4.82 4.73
C LEU A 133 3.90 -5.54 3.44
N GLY A 134 2.93 -4.96 2.74
CA GLY A 134 2.47 -5.45 1.45
C GLY A 134 1.42 -4.55 0.83
N ALA A 135 1.41 -4.51 -0.49
CA ALA A 135 0.34 -3.90 -1.27
C ALA A 135 -0.09 -4.88 -2.36
N THR A 136 -1.39 -5.16 -2.43
CA THR A 136 -1.96 -6.09 -3.41
C THR A 136 -3.12 -5.45 -4.15
N VAL A 137 -3.29 -5.83 -5.41
CA VAL A 137 -4.37 -5.43 -6.30
C VAL A 137 -5.11 -6.71 -6.68
N ASP A 138 -6.43 -6.63 -6.81
CA ASP A 138 -7.24 -7.76 -7.26
C ASP A 138 -6.84 -8.19 -8.69
N SER A 139 -6.72 -9.49 -8.91
CA SER A 139 -6.31 -10.06 -10.20
C SER A 139 -7.28 -9.80 -11.35
N GLY A 140 -8.52 -9.39 -11.05
CA GLY A 140 -9.50 -8.97 -12.06
C GLY A 140 -9.21 -7.60 -12.66
N LEU A 141 -8.26 -6.83 -12.10
CA LEU A 141 -7.84 -5.56 -12.67
C LEU A 141 -6.83 -5.73 -13.82
N PRO A 142 -6.79 -4.80 -14.78
CA PRO A 142 -5.79 -4.82 -15.83
C PRO A 142 -4.36 -4.81 -15.25
N PRO A 143 -3.41 -5.61 -15.78
CA PRO A 143 -2.03 -5.67 -15.27
C PRO A 143 -1.30 -4.32 -15.27
N GLU A 144 -1.66 -3.42 -16.18
CA GLU A 144 -1.15 -2.05 -16.29
C GLU A 144 -1.75 -1.07 -15.27
N SER A 145 -2.72 -1.51 -14.48
CA SER A 145 -3.39 -0.69 -13.48
C SER A 145 -2.40 -0.09 -12.50
N ARG A 146 -2.46 1.24 -12.36
CA ARG A 146 -1.64 2.01 -11.41
C ARG A 146 -2.29 2.11 -10.03
N LEU A 147 -3.38 1.39 -9.80
CA LEU A 147 -4.17 1.49 -8.56
C LEU A 147 -3.37 1.09 -7.32
N ARG A 148 -2.43 0.14 -7.44
CA ARG A 148 -1.53 -0.24 -6.34
C ARG A 148 -0.63 0.93 -5.91
N ALA A 149 0.09 1.52 -6.86
CA ALA A 149 0.93 2.70 -6.61
C ALA A 149 0.11 3.86 -6.03
N TRP A 150 -1.05 4.16 -6.63
CA TRP A 150 -1.96 5.20 -6.13
C TRP A 150 -2.42 4.92 -4.68
N ALA A 151 -2.83 3.69 -4.36
CA ALA A 151 -3.27 3.33 -3.02
C ALA A 151 -2.17 3.52 -1.96
N VAL A 152 -0.93 3.18 -2.31
CA VAL A 152 0.22 3.40 -1.43
C VAL A 152 0.51 4.90 -1.28
N ALA A 153 0.52 5.67 -2.37
CA ALA A 153 0.74 7.12 -2.31
C ALA A 153 -0.31 7.82 -1.42
N GLU A 154 -1.59 7.47 -1.58
CA GLU A 154 -2.66 7.99 -0.70
C GLU A 154 -2.50 7.52 0.75
N THR A 155 -2.04 6.29 0.97
CA THR A 155 -1.74 5.80 2.33
C THR A 155 -0.64 6.63 2.99
N VAL A 156 0.46 6.85 2.29
CA VAL A 156 1.60 7.65 2.76
C VAL A 156 1.15 9.07 3.09
N HIS A 157 0.45 9.73 2.17
CA HIS A 157 -0.05 11.08 2.36
C HIS A 157 -1.05 11.20 3.52
N THR A 158 -1.94 10.22 3.69
CA THR A 158 -2.97 10.27 4.73
C THR A 158 -2.40 9.97 6.11
N MET A 159 -1.42 9.07 6.20
CA MET A 159 -1.02 8.46 7.47
C MET A 159 0.30 8.98 8.05
N LEU A 160 1.15 9.61 7.23
CA LEU A 160 2.40 10.23 7.71
C LEU A 160 2.22 11.74 7.97
N PRO A 161 2.92 12.28 8.99
CA PRO A 161 3.03 13.72 9.15
C PRO A 161 3.84 14.34 8.01
N THR A 162 3.48 15.57 7.63
CA THR A 162 4.03 16.28 6.46
C THR A 162 5.54 16.51 6.51
N THR A 163 6.14 16.70 7.69
CA THR A 163 7.54 17.15 7.78
C THR A 163 8.46 16.24 8.59
N ALA A 164 7.92 15.24 9.30
CA ALA A 164 8.68 14.38 10.21
C ALA A 164 8.32 12.89 10.04
N GLY A 165 7.87 12.54 8.82
CA GLY A 165 7.45 11.20 8.45
C GLY A 165 8.47 10.53 7.54
N LEU A 166 8.59 9.21 7.65
CA LEU A 166 9.39 8.37 6.76
C LEU A 166 8.55 7.19 6.30
N VAL A 167 8.51 6.93 4.98
CA VAL A 167 7.97 5.66 4.46
C VAL A 167 9.12 4.68 4.19
N LEU A 168 8.91 3.41 4.54
CA LEU A 168 9.83 2.30 4.27
C LEU A 168 9.07 1.12 3.65
N MET A 169 9.72 0.45 2.69
CA MET A 169 9.13 -0.62 1.89
C MET A 169 10.19 -1.66 1.54
N PRO A 170 9.83 -2.94 1.37
CA PRO A 170 10.78 -3.95 0.90
C PRO A 170 11.04 -3.73 -0.60
N ALA A 171 12.29 -3.84 -1.05
CA ALA A 171 12.64 -3.66 -2.47
C ALA A 171 11.98 -4.67 -3.41
N LEU A 172 11.70 -5.88 -2.90
CA LEU A 172 11.08 -6.96 -3.65
C LEU A 172 9.60 -7.11 -3.29
N PRO A 173 8.71 -7.40 -4.27
CA PRO A 173 7.32 -7.72 -3.99
C PRO A 173 7.25 -8.95 -3.08
N SER A 174 6.30 -8.92 -2.14
CA SER A 174 6.16 -9.85 -1.01
C SER A 174 5.96 -11.34 -1.36
N ALA A 175 5.90 -11.68 -2.66
CA ALA A 175 5.83 -13.02 -3.18
C ALA A 175 7.24 -13.59 -3.39
N THR A 176 7.77 -14.25 -2.36
CA THR A 176 8.97 -15.11 -2.43
C THR A 176 10.27 -14.40 -2.82
N ALA A 177 10.92 -13.74 -1.85
CA ALA A 177 12.32 -13.33 -2.00
C ALA A 177 13.26 -14.56 -2.03
N PRO A 178 14.13 -14.72 -3.05
CA PRO A 178 15.16 -15.75 -3.03
C PRO A 178 16.24 -15.39 -1.99
N ARG A 179 16.47 -16.28 -1.03
CA ARG A 179 17.61 -16.19 -0.11
C ARG A 179 18.89 -16.34 -0.92
N HIS A 180 19.74 -15.31 -0.90
CA HIS A 180 21.07 -15.27 -1.52
C HIS A 180 21.08 -15.31 -3.06
N LYS A 181 20.76 -14.18 -3.71
CA LYS A 181 21.24 -13.87 -5.06
C LYS A 181 21.31 -12.36 -5.25
N LEU A 182 22.29 -11.92 -6.04
CA LEU A 182 22.33 -10.55 -6.57
C LEU A 182 20.97 -10.25 -7.20
N VAL A 183 20.29 -9.22 -6.70
CA VAL A 183 18.96 -8.82 -7.17
C VAL A 183 19.15 -8.13 -8.53
N SER A 184 18.59 -8.71 -9.59
CA SER A 184 18.51 -7.99 -10.86
C SER A 184 17.63 -6.77 -10.67
N THR A 185 18.01 -5.62 -11.25
CA THR A 185 17.21 -4.38 -11.23
C THR A 185 15.77 -4.61 -11.73
N ASP A 186 15.56 -5.64 -12.56
CA ASP A 186 14.25 -6.04 -13.09
C ASP A 186 13.31 -6.67 -12.03
N GLN A 187 13.82 -7.03 -10.85
CA GLN A 187 13.05 -7.63 -9.75
C GLN A 187 12.55 -6.60 -8.73
N ILE A 188 13.02 -5.34 -8.85
CA ILE A 188 12.61 -4.24 -7.97
C ILE A 188 11.16 -3.89 -8.28
N ASP A 189 10.34 -3.72 -7.25
CA ASP A 189 8.95 -3.30 -7.45
C ASP A 189 8.91 -1.89 -8.08
N PRO A 190 8.44 -1.75 -9.33
CA PRO A 190 8.46 -0.46 -10.04
C PRO A 190 7.54 0.57 -9.38
N ASP A 191 6.57 0.13 -8.57
CA ASP A 191 5.65 1.05 -7.91
C ASP A 191 6.35 1.88 -6.83
N TRP A 192 7.44 1.40 -6.24
CA TRP A 192 8.16 2.17 -5.21
C TRP A 192 8.82 3.42 -5.79
N VAL A 193 9.39 3.29 -6.99
CA VAL A 193 9.95 4.43 -7.71
C VAL A 193 8.83 5.38 -8.15
N ARG A 194 7.68 4.83 -8.59
CA ARG A 194 6.52 5.63 -9.01
C ARG A 194 5.89 6.46 -7.90
N ILE A 195 6.06 6.07 -6.64
CA ILE A 195 5.56 6.84 -5.49
C ILE A 195 6.62 7.80 -4.90
N GLY A 196 7.78 7.99 -5.56
CA GLY A 196 8.83 8.91 -5.12
C GLY A 196 9.84 8.32 -4.13
N CYS A 197 9.82 7.01 -3.90
CA CYS A 197 10.83 6.34 -3.07
C CYS A 197 12.09 6.03 -3.86
N ALA A 198 13.23 5.96 -3.17
CA ALA A 198 14.45 5.37 -3.72
C ALA A 198 15.05 4.37 -2.73
N SER A 199 16.12 3.71 -3.16
CA SER A 199 16.85 2.77 -2.31
C SER A 199 17.36 3.47 -1.05
N VAL A 200 17.21 2.80 0.09
CA VAL A 200 17.73 3.28 1.37
C VAL A 200 19.27 3.19 1.36
N PRO A 201 20.01 4.27 1.68
CA PRO A 201 21.47 4.26 1.70
C PRO A 201 22.03 3.12 2.57
N GLY A 202 22.98 2.34 2.06
CA GLY A 202 23.54 1.19 2.79
C GLY A 202 22.63 -0.05 2.88
N HIS A 203 21.35 0.07 2.52
CA HIS A 203 20.36 -1.00 2.66
C HIS A 203 19.55 -1.23 1.37
N ALA A 204 20.21 -1.81 0.36
CA ALA A 204 19.64 -2.03 -0.98
C ALA A 204 18.34 -2.87 -1.03
N ARG A 205 18.03 -3.60 0.05
CA ARG A 205 16.78 -4.38 0.17
C ARG A 205 15.57 -3.56 0.59
N PHE A 206 15.74 -2.26 0.84
CA PHE A 206 14.67 -1.36 1.22
C PHE A 206 14.59 -0.15 0.31
N TYR A 207 13.37 0.33 0.15
CA TYR A 207 13.04 1.59 -0.47
C TYR A 207 12.38 2.49 0.57
N GLY A 208 12.63 3.79 0.49
CA GLY A 208 12.00 4.74 1.37
C GLY A 208 12.22 6.18 0.95
N ARG A 209 11.53 7.07 1.65
CA ARG A 209 11.68 8.51 1.51
C ARG A 209 11.07 9.25 2.70
N ALA A 210 11.73 10.31 3.16
CA ALA A 210 11.15 11.23 4.13
C ALA A 210 10.10 12.16 3.49
N THR A 211 9.06 12.51 4.25
CA THR A 211 8.02 13.46 3.83
C THR A 211 8.51 14.89 3.74
N ALA A 212 9.69 15.19 4.29
CA ALA A 212 10.35 16.48 4.15
C ALA A 212 10.72 16.82 2.69
N PHE A 213 10.77 15.84 1.79
CA PHE A 213 10.99 16.08 0.36
C PHE A 213 9.69 16.15 -0.42
N VAL A 214 9.71 16.93 -1.50
CA VAL A 214 8.60 17.04 -2.46
C VAL A 214 8.33 15.76 -3.25
N TYR A 215 9.28 14.81 -3.30
CA TYR A 215 9.17 13.63 -4.18
C TYR A 215 7.91 12.78 -3.94
N LEU A 216 7.51 12.60 -2.68
CA LEU A 216 6.28 11.84 -2.35
C LEU A 216 5.01 12.61 -2.76
N GLU A 217 5.05 13.94 -2.66
CA GLU A 217 3.96 14.82 -3.06
C GLU A 217 3.81 14.88 -4.59
N GLU A 218 4.91 15.13 -5.31
CA GLU A 218 4.95 15.15 -6.78
C GLU A 218 4.49 13.81 -7.37
N ALA A 219 4.94 12.70 -6.80
CA ALA A 219 4.55 11.36 -7.22
C ALA A 219 3.06 11.09 -6.97
N ARG A 220 2.52 11.56 -5.85
CA ARG A 220 1.09 11.49 -5.57
C ARG A 220 0.28 12.30 -6.57
N ASP A 221 0.71 13.52 -6.88
CA ASP A 221 0.04 14.38 -7.86
C ASP A 221 0.03 13.75 -9.26
N ALA A 222 1.13 13.10 -9.66
CA ALA A 222 1.20 12.34 -10.91
C ALA A 222 0.25 11.13 -10.95
N LEU A 223 -0.13 10.59 -9.78
CA LEU A 223 -1.07 9.48 -9.62
C LEU A 223 -2.52 9.94 -9.36
N ALA A 224 -2.78 11.24 -9.19
CA ALA A 224 -4.10 11.75 -8.80
C ALA A 224 -5.23 11.32 -9.75
N GLY A 225 -4.95 11.24 -11.05
CA GLY A 225 -5.92 10.81 -12.06
C GLY A 225 -6.35 9.35 -11.96
N VAL A 226 -5.54 8.47 -11.33
CA VAL A 226 -5.83 7.03 -11.19
C VAL A 226 -7.13 6.77 -10.43
N ARG A 227 -7.48 7.69 -9.50
CA ARG A 227 -8.71 7.61 -8.72
C ARG A 227 -9.96 7.58 -9.60
N ASP A 228 -9.96 8.37 -10.67
CA ASP A 228 -11.11 8.61 -11.53
C ASP A 228 -11.02 7.85 -12.86
N GLU A 229 -9.98 7.02 -13.04
CA GLU A 229 -9.85 6.15 -14.22
C GLU A 229 -11.03 5.16 -14.25
N PRO A 230 -11.82 5.12 -15.34
CA PRO A 230 -12.97 4.25 -15.42
C PRO A 230 -12.51 2.79 -15.53
N ILE A 231 -12.81 2.00 -14.51
CA ILE A 231 -12.54 0.55 -14.53
C ILE A 231 -13.77 -0.15 -15.10
N ARG A 232 -13.57 -0.82 -16.23
CA ARG A 232 -14.60 -1.59 -16.94
C ARG A 232 -14.15 -3.02 -17.06
N ILE A 233 -14.98 -3.94 -16.57
CA ILE A 233 -14.67 -5.36 -16.58
C ILE A 233 -15.75 -6.08 -17.37
N SER A 234 -15.32 -6.73 -18.44
CA SER A 234 -16.17 -7.65 -19.19
C SER A 234 -16.46 -8.87 -18.34
N LEU A 235 -17.73 -9.26 -18.25
CA LEU A 235 -18.13 -10.56 -17.76
C LEU A 235 -17.93 -11.53 -18.94
N PRO A 236 -16.88 -12.38 -18.95
CA PRO A 236 -16.69 -13.32 -20.05
C PRO A 236 -17.85 -14.33 -20.08
N ASP A 237 -18.23 -14.75 -21.29
CA ASP A 237 -19.23 -15.81 -21.55
C ASP A 237 -18.95 -17.09 -20.75
#